data_AF-A0A9P7EGA6-F1
#
_entry.id   AF-A0A9P7EGA6-F1
#
_cell.length_a   1.000
_cell.length_b   1.000
_cell.length_c   1.000
_cell.angle_alpha   90.00
_cell.angle_beta   90.00
_cell.angle_gamma   90.00
#
_symmetry.space_group_name_H-M   'P 1'
#
loop_
_entity.id
_entity.type
_entity.pdbx_description
1 polymer ?
#
loop_
_entity_poly.entity_id
_entity_poly.type
_entity_poly.pdbx_seq_one_letter_code
_entity_poly.pdbx_strand_id
1 'polypeptide(L)'
;MEVRPSNTDTNTLAAPTNATPDARANSLQRYPATTHFTVLLALFLTPLAAVPYLLSKRRISALSGRLDELSATTIALRKELKTSATENTTRKVELHHTSASLEAARSELIQLRRSLKQLRTECDTSEITTRDALKQLLEERKLTSERLALLPQLGTSLADVAAFMYEVELHHGITSSVIDGHGVERLRRLALKFQIAQSERPR
;
A
#
# COMPACT_ATOMS: atom_id res chain seq x y z
N MET A 1 -48.39 -53.20 -22.49
CA MET A 1 -47.58 -53.17 -23.72
C MET A 1 -46.43 -54.14 -23.51
N GLU A 2 -46.64 -55.43 -23.69
CA GLU A 2 -46.80 -56.15 -24.97
C GLU A 2 -45.42 -56.74 -25.39
N VAL A 3 -45.17 -57.99 -24.99
CA VAL A 3 -45.28 -59.24 -25.80
C VAL A 3 -43.95 -59.57 -26.47
N ARG A 4 -43.31 -60.68 -26.08
CA ARG A 4 -43.41 -61.97 -26.77
C ARG A 4 -42.41 -63.00 -26.20
N PRO A 5 -42.84 -64.23 -25.89
CA PRO A 5 -41.99 -65.35 -25.48
C PRO A 5 -41.78 -66.36 -26.63
N SER A 6 -40.84 -67.29 -26.47
CA SER A 6 -40.92 -68.61 -27.12
C SER A 6 -40.03 -69.63 -26.41
N ASN A 7 -40.68 -70.46 -25.59
CA ASN A 7 -40.21 -71.79 -25.24
C ASN A 7 -40.31 -72.70 -26.47
N THR A 8 -39.45 -73.71 -26.56
CA THR A 8 -39.78 -74.94 -27.30
C THR A 8 -39.13 -76.11 -26.58
N ASP A 9 -39.93 -76.77 -25.75
CA ASP A 9 -39.69 -78.12 -25.28
C ASP A 9 -39.97 -79.11 -26.43
N THR A 10 -39.24 -80.22 -26.49
CA THR A 10 -39.86 -81.54 -26.72
C THR A 10 -38.92 -82.66 -26.27
N ASN A 11 -39.37 -83.35 -25.21
CA ASN A 11 -39.13 -84.76 -24.92
C ASN A 11 -39.04 -85.64 -26.17
N THR A 12 -38.26 -86.73 -26.12
CA THR A 12 -38.78 -88.06 -26.45
C THR A 12 -37.97 -89.14 -25.74
N LEU A 13 -38.68 -89.94 -24.95
CA LEU A 13 -38.29 -91.15 -24.25
C LEU A 13 -38.84 -92.34 -25.05
N ALA A 14 -38.02 -93.32 -25.45
CA ALA A 14 -38.41 -94.73 -25.60
C ALA A 14 -37.22 -95.61 -26.06
N ALA A 15 -37.05 -96.74 -25.35
CA ALA A 15 -36.08 -97.82 -25.53
C ALA A 15 -36.55 -98.84 -26.61
N PRO A 16 -36.15 -100.13 -26.54
CA PRO A 16 -34.86 -100.82 -26.69
C PRO A 16 -34.82 -101.55 -28.07
N THR A 17 -33.83 -102.34 -28.51
CA THR A 17 -33.69 -103.78 -28.19
C THR A 17 -32.64 -104.38 -29.15
N ASN A 18 -31.61 -104.99 -28.58
CA ASN A 18 -30.85 -106.17 -29.00
C ASN A 18 -30.49 -106.39 -30.49
N ALA A 19 -29.18 -106.37 -30.76
CA ALA A 19 -28.46 -107.56 -31.23
C ALA A 19 -26.93 -107.32 -31.19
N THR A 20 -26.29 -107.82 -30.14
CA THR A 20 -24.93 -108.41 -30.14
C THR A 20 -24.89 -109.51 -31.25
N PRO A 21 -23.76 -109.95 -31.84
CA PRO A 21 -22.46 -110.03 -31.17
C PRO A 21 -21.17 -109.93 -32.02
N ASP A 22 -20.06 -109.82 -31.27
CA ASP A 22 -18.75 -110.43 -31.49
C ASP A 22 -17.93 -110.14 -32.76
N ALA A 23 -16.85 -109.39 -32.55
CA ALA A 23 -15.55 -109.74 -33.12
C ALA A 23 -14.45 -109.51 -32.09
N ARG A 24 -14.14 -110.57 -31.32
CA ARG A 24 -12.88 -110.71 -30.60
C ARG A 24 -11.72 -110.78 -31.59
N ALA A 25 -10.75 -109.89 -31.43
CA ALA A 25 -9.33 -110.15 -31.69
C ALA A 25 -8.55 -109.12 -30.86
N ASN A 26 -7.87 -109.51 -29.79
CA ASN A 26 -6.44 -109.86 -29.80
C ASN A 26 -5.62 -108.70 -30.41
N SER A 27 -4.68 -108.05 -29.72
CA SER A 27 -3.57 -108.65 -28.98
C SER A 27 -2.60 -107.58 -28.46
N LEU A 28 -2.07 -107.81 -27.27
CA LEU A 28 -0.66 -107.66 -26.88
C LEU A 28 0.00 -106.28 -26.94
N GLN A 29 0.31 -105.78 -25.74
CA GLN A 29 1.66 -105.40 -25.29
C GLN A 29 2.69 -105.09 -26.40
N ARG A 30 3.10 -103.81 -26.51
CA ARG A 30 4.41 -103.41 -27.04
C ARG A 30 4.87 -102.06 -26.48
N TYR A 31 5.81 -102.17 -25.53
CA TYR A 31 6.92 -101.31 -25.12
C TYR A 31 6.84 -99.76 -25.14
N PRO A 32 7.12 -99.10 -23.99
CA PRO A 32 7.34 -97.67 -23.86
C PRO A 32 8.81 -97.32 -24.13
N ALA A 33 9.13 -96.70 -25.27
CA ALA A 33 10.49 -96.19 -25.53
C ALA A 33 10.46 -94.74 -26.06
N THR A 34 9.48 -94.40 -26.90
CA THR A 34 9.33 -93.06 -27.48
C THR A 34 8.88 -92.02 -26.45
N THR A 35 8.07 -92.42 -25.46
CA THR A 35 7.65 -91.54 -24.35
C THR A 35 8.82 -91.19 -23.43
N HIS A 36 9.74 -92.11 -23.18
CA HIS A 36 10.93 -91.80 -22.37
C HIS A 36 11.86 -90.80 -23.08
N PHE A 37 12.02 -90.87 -24.40
CA PHE A 37 12.81 -89.87 -25.14
C PHE A 37 12.15 -88.49 -25.16
N THR A 38 10.83 -88.39 -25.33
CA THR A 38 10.15 -87.09 -25.25
C THR A 38 10.15 -86.53 -23.83
N VAL A 39 10.03 -87.39 -22.81
CA VAL A 39 10.11 -86.98 -21.41
C VAL A 39 11.52 -86.53 -21.05
N LEU A 40 12.56 -87.25 -21.49
CA LEU A 40 13.97 -86.85 -21.27
C LEU A 40 14.33 -85.59 -22.07
N LEU A 41 13.90 -85.47 -23.32
CA LEU A 41 14.13 -84.27 -24.12
C LEU A 41 13.38 -83.07 -23.54
N ALA A 42 12.11 -83.22 -23.12
CA ALA A 42 11.40 -82.16 -22.40
C ALA A 42 12.11 -81.83 -21.08
N LEU A 43 12.59 -82.83 -20.34
CA LEU A 43 13.31 -82.62 -19.08
C LEU A 43 14.62 -81.84 -19.27
N PHE A 44 15.33 -82.01 -20.39
CA PHE A 44 16.58 -81.30 -20.68
C PHE A 44 16.38 -79.98 -21.44
N LEU A 45 15.38 -79.89 -22.33
CA LEU A 45 15.12 -78.71 -23.15
C LEU A 45 14.31 -77.65 -22.39
N THR A 46 13.42 -78.07 -21.48
CA THR A 46 12.66 -77.14 -20.62
C THR A 46 13.56 -76.29 -19.73
N PRO A 47 14.56 -76.80 -18.99
CA PRO A 47 15.47 -75.95 -18.22
C PRO A 47 16.36 -75.09 -19.14
N LEU A 48 16.77 -75.62 -20.30
CA LEU A 48 17.58 -74.86 -21.26
C LEU A 48 16.83 -73.63 -21.82
N ALA A 49 15.51 -73.72 -22.01
CA ALA A 49 14.67 -72.60 -22.44
C ALA A 49 14.10 -71.78 -21.26
N ALA A 50 13.79 -72.41 -20.12
CA ALA A 50 13.17 -71.76 -18.97
C ALA A 50 14.15 -70.90 -18.19
N VAL A 51 15.43 -71.29 -18.06
CA VAL A 51 16.45 -70.52 -17.35
C VAL A 51 16.66 -69.12 -17.97
N PRO A 52 16.94 -68.96 -19.28
CA PRO A 52 17.09 -67.63 -19.88
C PRO A 52 15.78 -66.82 -19.86
N TYR A 53 14.62 -67.48 -19.93
CA TYR A 53 13.33 -66.82 -19.79
C TYR A 53 13.09 -66.30 -18.36
N LEU A 54 13.47 -67.06 -17.33
CA LEU A 54 13.36 -66.63 -15.94
C LEU A 54 14.31 -65.46 -15.62
N LEU A 55 15.55 -65.51 -16.12
CA LEU A 55 16.50 -64.40 -15.95
C LEU A 55 16.03 -63.13 -16.67
N SER A 56 15.52 -63.22 -17.90
CA SER A 56 14.98 -62.07 -18.62
C SER A 56 13.74 -61.50 -17.92
N LYS A 57 12.83 -62.36 -17.42
CA LYS A 57 11.69 -61.94 -16.60
C LYS A 57 12.11 -61.20 -15.33
N ARG A 58 13.18 -61.65 -14.66
CA ARG A 58 13.76 -60.93 -13.49
C ARG A 58 14.30 -59.55 -13.90
N ARG A 59 15.00 -59.44 -15.03
CA ARG A 59 15.51 -58.15 -15.54
C ARG A 59 14.39 -57.20 -15.95
N ILE A 60 13.34 -57.71 -16.61
CA ILE A 60 12.17 -56.93 -17.01
C ILE A 60 11.43 -56.41 -15.77
N SER A 61 11.27 -57.25 -14.74
CA SER A 61 10.64 -56.83 -13.47
C SER A 61 11.49 -55.81 -12.70
N ALA A 62 12.81 -55.94 -12.70
CA ALA A 62 13.69 -54.94 -12.10
C ALA A 62 13.66 -53.61 -12.88
N LEU A 63 13.56 -53.68 -14.21
CA LEU A 63 13.43 -52.50 -15.06
C LEU A 63 12.07 -51.82 -14.89
N SER A 64 10.97 -52.58 -14.79
CA SER A 64 9.64 -52.02 -14.53
C SER A 64 9.59 -51.32 -13.18
N GLY A 65 10.18 -51.91 -12.13
CA GLY A 65 10.30 -51.24 -10.83
C GLY A 65 11.08 -49.92 -10.90
N ARG A 66 12.16 -49.86 -11.69
CA ARG A 66 12.91 -48.61 -11.93
C ARG A 66 12.13 -47.60 -12.76
N LEU A 67 11.34 -48.04 -13.74
CA LEU A 67 10.47 -47.16 -14.51
C LEU A 67 9.36 -46.57 -13.64
N ASP A 68 8.80 -47.37 -12.74
CA ASP A 68 7.79 -46.91 -11.78
C ASP A 68 8.41 -45.90 -10.81
N GLU A 69 9.61 -46.15 -10.29
CA GLU A 69 10.36 -45.22 -9.44
C GLU A 69 10.70 -43.90 -10.17
N LEU A 70 11.16 -43.98 -11.43
CA LEU A 70 11.41 -42.80 -12.26
C LEU A 70 10.11 -42.05 -12.58
N SER A 71 9.00 -42.76 -12.81
CA SER A 71 7.70 -42.12 -13.02
C SER A 71 7.22 -41.40 -11.75
N ALA A 72 7.45 -41.99 -10.58
CA ALA A 72 7.10 -41.38 -9.30
C ALA A 72 7.94 -40.12 -9.04
N THR A 73 9.25 -40.17 -9.28
CA THR A 73 10.13 -39.00 -9.10
C THR A 73 9.81 -37.88 -10.10
N THR A 74 9.53 -38.20 -11.37
CA THR A 74 9.13 -37.19 -12.36
C THR A 74 7.80 -36.53 -12.02
N ILE A 75 6.83 -37.28 -11.49
CA ILE A 75 5.56 -36.72 -11.00
C ILE A 75 5.81 -35.82 -9.78
N ALA A 76 6.65 -36.25 -8.84
CA ALA A 76 7.00 -35.46 -7.65
C ALA A 76 7.69 -34.14 -8.02
N LEU A 77 8.71 -34.19 -8.88
CA LEU A 77 9.41 -33.00 -9.38
C LEU A 77 8.46 -32.09 -10.16
N ARG A 78 7.56 -32.64 -10.98
CA ARG A 78 6.56 -31.83 -11.70
C ARG A 78 5.60 -31.14 -10.73
N LYS A 79 5.24 -31.79 -9.62
CA LYS A 79 4.41 -31.17 -8.57
C LYS A 79 5.19 -30.05 -7.88
N GLU A 80 6.44 -30.28 -7.52
CA GLU A 80 7.30 -29.27 -6.87
C GLU A 80 7.58 -28.06 -7.77
N LEU A 81 7.82 -28.28 -9.06
CA LEU A 81 7.95 -27.18 -10.03
C LEU A 81 6.65 -26.38 -10.15
N LYS A 82 5.49 -27.04 -10.12
CA LYS A 82 4.19 -26.36 -10.13
C LYS A 82 3.99 -25.54 -8.85
N THR A 83 4.29 -26.10 -7.68
CA THR A 83 4.15 -25.36 -6.41
C THR A 83 5.12 -24.19 -6.33
N SER A 84 6.38 -24.40 -6.71
CA SER A 84 7.38 -23.34 -6.78
C SER A 84 7.01 -22.25 -7.80
N ALA A 85 6.43 -22.63 -8.94
CA ALA A 85 5.93 -21.66 -9.91
C ALA A 85 4.79 -20.80 -9.32
N THR A 86 3.85 -21.41 -8.59
CA THR A 86 2.77 -20.66 -7.93
C THR A 86 3.26 -19.80 -6.77
N GLU A 87 4.25 -20.25 -5.99
CA GLU A 87 4.85 -19.44 -4.93
C GLU A 87 5.63 -18.25 -5.50
N ASN A 88 6.29 -18.42 -6.65
CA ASN A 88 6.98 -17.32 -7.30
C ASN A 88 6.01 -16.27 -7.85
N THR A 89 4.82 -16.66 -8.32
CA THR A 89 3.81 -15.68 -8.76
C THR A 89 3.24 -14.91 -7.57
N THR A 90 2.97 -15.55 -6.44
CA THR A 90 2.51 -14.84 -5.22
C THR A 90 3.57 -13.87 -4.69
N ARG A 91 4.83 -14.31 -4.60
CA ARG A 91 5.94 -13.43 -4.20
C ARG A 91 6.10 -12.23 -5.13
N LYS A 92 5.95 -12.41 -6.44
CA LYS A 92 5.98 -11.28 -7.39
C LYS A 92 4.85 -10.29 -7.14
N VAL A 93 3.64 -10.77 -6.86
CA VAL A 93 2.50 -9.91 -6.53
C VAL A 93 2.75 -9.14 -5.23
N GLU A 94 3.29 -9.79 -4.20
CA GLU A 94 3.66 -9.14 -2.94
C GLU A 94 4.77 -8.09 -3.13
N LEU A 95 5.78 -8.38 -3.96
CA LEU A 95 6.82 -7.42 -4.31
C LEU A 95 6.26 -6.21 -5.04
N HIS A 96 5.35 -6.42 -6.00
CA HIS A 96 4.68 -5.31 -6.68
C HIS A 96 3.79 -4.49 -5.74
N HIS A 97 3.10 -5.14 -4.81
CA HIS A 97 2.29 -4.45 -3.82
C HIS A 97 3.15 -3.61 -2.87
N THR A 98 4.24 -4.18 -2.35
CA THR A 98 5.17 -3.47 -1.48
C THR A 98 5.89 -2.33 -2.21
N SER A 99 6.31 -2.54 -3.46
CA SER A 99 6.89 -1.46 -4.28
C SER A 99 5.90 -0.32 -4.52
N ALA A 100 4.64 -0.63 -4.84
CA ALA A 100 3.60 0.39 -5.03
C ALA A 100 3.34 1.17 -3.74
N SER A 101 3.31 0.51 -2.59
CA SER A 101 3.14 1.17 -1.29
C SER A 101 4.32 2.10 -0.95
N LEU A 102 5.54 1.70 -1.30
CA LEU A 102 6.74 2.51 -1.11
C LEU A 102 6.74 3.73 -2.03
N GLU A 103 6.29 3.59 -3.28
CA GLU A 103 6.13 4.71 -4.20
C GLU A 103 5.05 5.69 -3.71
N ALA A 104 3.93 5.20 -3.21
CA ALA A 104 2.88 6.02 -2.60
C ALA A 104 3.44 6.81 -1.41
N ALA A 105 4.08 6.14 -0.45
CA ALA A 105 4.71 6.79 0.70
C ALA A 105 5.78 7.81 0.29
N ARG A 106 6.58 7.50 -0.74
CA ARG A 106 7.57 8.44 -1.28
C ARG A 106 6.90 9.68 -1.88
N SER A 107 5.78 9.51 -2.58
CA SER A 107 5.02 10.62 -3.15
C SER A 107 4.43 11.53 -2.06
N GLU A 108 3.91 10.93 -0.97
CA GLU A 108 3.41 11.66 0.20
C GLU A 108 4.53 12.44 0.90
N LEU A 109 5.71 11.84 1.08
CA LEU A 109 6.87 12.54 1.64
C LEU A 109 7.31 13.73 0.77
N ILE A 110 7.24 13.60 -0.55
CA ILE A 110 7.53 14.70 -1.48
C ILE A 110 6.47 15.81 -1.32
N GLN A 111 5.19 15.46 -1.22
CA GLN A 111 4.12 16.43 -0.99
C GLN A 111 4.27 17.14 0.35
N LEU A 112 4.53 16.40 1.43
CA LEU A 112 4.76 16.96 2.76
C LEU A 112 5.99 17.87 2.79
N ARG A 113 7.06 17.49 2.09
CA ARG A 113 8.24 18.35 1.97
C ARG A 113 7.93 19.66 1.23
N ARG A 114 7.04 19.61 0.23
CA ARG A 114 6.60 20.82 -0.48
C ARG A 114 5.73 21.70 0.42
N SER A 115 4.78 21.12 1.15
CA SER A 115 3.94 21.89 2.07
C SER A 115 4.74 22.52 3.21
N LEU A 116 5.72 21.82 3.78
CA LEU A 116 6.63 22.39 4.78
C LEU A 116 7.46 23.55 4.22
N LYS A 117 7.95 23.44 2.98
CA LYS A 117 8.66 24.55 2.34
C LYS A 117 7.75 25.76 2.10
N GLN A 118 6.52 25.51 1.64
CA GLN A 118 5.54 26.57 1.43
C GLN A 118 5.18 27.27 2.75
N LEU A 119 4.88 26.50 3.79
CA LEU A 119 4.58 27.03 5.11
C LEU A 119 5.78 27.82 5.69
N ARG A 120 7.00 27.35 5.47
CA ARG A 120 8.21 28.09 5.86
C ARG A 120 8.29 29.44 5.17
N THR A 121 8.06 29.48 3.86
CA THR A 121 8.06 30.75 3.11
C THR A 121 6.93 31.68 3.54
N GLU A 122 5.75 31.15 3.86
CA GLU A 122 4.63 31.94 4.38
C GLU A 122 4.92 32.49 5.78
N CYS A 123 5.55 31.71 6.66
CA CYS A 123 6.01 32.20 7.96
C CYS A 123 7.06 33.29 7.80
N ASP A 124 8.07 33.09 6.94
CA ASP A 124 9.13 34.08 6.74
C ASP A 124 8.55 35.40 6.16
N THR A 125 7.58 35.34 5.23
CA THR A 125 6.91 36.56 4.72
C THR A 125 6.01 37.22 5.77
N SER A 126 5.28 36.44 6.56
CA SER A 126 4.49 36.96 7.68
C SER A 126 5.39 37.61 8.75
N GLU A 127 6.56 37.05 9.02
CA GLU A 127 7.52 37.63 9.96
C GLU A 127 8.09 38.96 9.43
N ILE A 128 8.41 39.04 8.13
CA ILE A 128 8.89 40.28 7.51
C ILE A 128 7.81 41.37 7.58
N THR A 129 6.57 41.05 7.19
CA THR A 129 5.46 42.02 7.19
C THR A 129 5.14 42.52 8.59
N THR A 130 5.09 41.63 9.59
CA THR A 130 4.87 42.02 11.00
C THR A 130 6.02 42.86 11.53
N ARG A 131 7.26 42.51 11.23
CA ARG A 131 8.44 43.29 11.61
C ARG A 131 8.41 44.69 10.99
N ASP A 132 8.02 44.81 9.73
CA ASP A 132 7.97 46.10 9.03
C ASP A 132 6.81 46.97 9.52
N ALA A 133 5.64 46.37 9.80
CA ALA A 133 4.54 47.08 10.47
C ALA A 133 4.96 47.62 11.84
N LEU A 134 5.69 46.83 12.64
CA LEU A 134 6.22 47.28 13.93
C LEU A 134 7.21 48.44 13.78
N LYS A 135 8.11 48.38 12.80
CA LYS A 135 9.03 49.50 12.51
C LYS A 135 8.25 50.76 12.14
N GLN A 136 7.22 50.64 11.29
CA GLN A 136 6.40 51.77 10.88
C GLN A 136 5.69 52.41 12.08
N LEU A 137 5.10 51.60 12.97
CA LEU A 137 4.47 52.10 14.20
C LEU A 137 5.48 52.79 15.13
N LEU A 138 6.71 52.28 15.22
CA LEU A 138 7.76 52.91 16.01
C LEU A 138 8.19 54.26 15.42
N GLU A 139 8.32 54.37 14.10
CA GLU A 139 8.65 55.64 13.44
C GLU A 139 7.50 56.65 13.57
N GLU A 140 6.24 56.22 13.43
CA GLU A 140 5.09 57.08 13.67
C GLU A 140 5.04 57.57 15.11
N ARG A 141 5.34 56.70 16.07
CA ARG A 141 5.44 57.07 17.49
C ARG A 141 6.57 58.09 17.74
N LYS A 142 7.71 57.96 17.05
CA LYS A 142 8.79 58.95 17.14
C LYS A 142 8.36 60.30 16.57
N LEU A 143 7.80 60.32 15.36
CA LEU A 143 7.32 61.54 14.72
C LEU A 143 6.24 62.24 15.53
N THR A 144 5.29 61.49 16.08
CA THR A 144 4.27 62.06 16.99
C THR A 144 4.91 62.56 18.27
N SER A 145 5.88 61.84 18.85
CA SER A 145 6.61 62.31 20.03
C SER A 145 7.37 63.62 19.78
N GLU A 146 8.03 63.75 18.63
CA GLU A 146 8.73 64.96 18.19
C GLU A 146 7.76 66.14 17.99
N ARG A 147 6.63 65.92 17.30
CA ARG A 147 5.57 66.95 17.16
C ARG A 147 5.05 67.41 18.52
N LEU A 148 4.81 66.46 19.43
CA LEU A 148 4.37 66.76 20.79
C LEU A 148 5.48 67.45 21.60
N ALA A 149 6.76 67.24 21.29
CA ALA A 149 7.87 67.95 21.92
C ALA A 149 7.96 69.43 21.50
N LEU A 150 7.30 69.84 20.40
CA LEU A 150 7.18 71.24 19.98
C LEU A 150 6.02 71.98 20.68
N LEU A 151 5.03 71.26 21.22
CA LEU A 151 3.90 71.88 21.92
C LEU A 151 4.28 72.83 23.07
N PRO A 152 5.32 72.56 23.89
CA PRO A 152 5.74 73.50 24.93
C PRO A 152 6.27 74.82 24.36
N GLN A 153 7.03 74.77 23.25
CA GLN A 153 7.52 76.00 22.60
C GLN A 153 6.36 76.84 22.07
N LEU A 154 5.35 76.18 21.48
CA LEU A 154 4.10 76.82 21.09
C LEU A 154 3.34 77.39 22.29
N GLY A 155 3.30 76.67 23.42
CA GLY A 155 2.67 77.12 24.67
C GLY A 155 3.32 78.39 25.23
N THR A 156 4.65 78.45 25.26
CA THR A 156 5.39 79.65 25.69
C THR A 156 5.13 80.82 24.75
N SER A 157 5.26 80.63 23.43
CA SER A 157 4.97 81.68 22.45
C SER A 157 3.53 82.18 22.54
N LEU A 158 2.56 81.29 22.80
CA LEU A 158 1.16 81.66 22.97
C LEU A 158 0.92 82.46 24.26
N ALA A 159 1.63 82.11 25.35
CA ALA A 159 1.60 82.88 26.59
C ALA A 159 2.19 84.28 26.40
N ASP A 160 3.28 84.41 25.65
CA ASP A 160 3.91 85.69 25.32
C ASP A 160 2.99 86.56 24.46
N VAL A 161 2.34 85.99 23.43
CA VAL A 161 1.33 86.69 22.62
C VAL A 161 0.14 87.14 23.47
N ALA A 162 -0.35 86.29 24.37
CA ALA A 162 -1.46 86.65 25.26
C ALA A 162 -1.06 87.78 26.24
N ALA A 163 0.16 87.75 26.77
CA ALA A 163 0.69 88.81 27.61
C ALA A 163 0.82 90.14 26.84
N PHE A 164 1.35 90.09 25.62
CA PHE A 164 1.44 91.26 24.73
C PHE A 164 0.06 91.83 24.38
N MET A 165 -0.90 90.98 24.01
CA MET A 165 -2.26 91.42 23.70
C MET A 165 -2.92 92.11 24.90
N TYR A 166 -2.73 91.55 26.10
CA TYR A 166 -3.22 92.16 27.34
C TYR A 166 -2.56 93.53 27.62
N GLU A 167 -1.25 93.64 27.40
CA GLU A 167 -0.51 94.90 27.56
C GLU A 167 -0.96 95.96 26.52
N VAL A 168 -1.18 95.56 25.27
CA VAL A 168 -1.72 96.44 24.22
C VAL A 168 -3.13 96.94 24.57
N GLU A 169 -4.00 96.06 25.05
CA GLU A 169 -5.35 96.43 25.52
C GLU A 169 -5.29 97.45 26.68
N LEU A 170 -4.35 97.24 27.62
CA LEU A 170 -4.13 98.15 28.75
C LEU A 170 -3.66 99.54 28.29
N HIS A 171 -2.73 99.61 27.33
CA HIS A 171 -2.16 100.87 26.85
C HIS A 171 -3.11 101.67 25.94
N HIS A 172 -3.96 101.01 25.16
CA HIS A 172 -4.86 101.71 24.22
C HIS A 172 -6.23 102.04 24.82
N GLY A 173 -6.49 101.66 26.08
CA GLY A 173 -7.78 101.92 26.74
C GLY A 173 -8.97 101.24 26.04
N ILE A 174 -8.69 100.30 25.14
CA ILE A 174 -9.69 99.45 24.47
C ILE A 174 -10.10 98.42 25.52
N THR A 175 -10.84 98.86 26.53
CA THR A 175 -11.50 97.92 27.43
C THR A 175 -12.36 97.02 26.55
N SER A 176 -12.06 95.73 26.58
CA SER A 176 -12.70 94.69 25.78
C SER A 176 -14.18 94.59 26.18
N SER A 177 -14.96 95.54 25.66
CA SER A 177 -16.37 95.69 25.91
C SER A 177 -17.07 95.09 24.70
N VAL A 178 -17.67 93.92 24.92
CA VAL A 178 -18.75 93.30 24.13
C VAL A 178 -18.38 92.20 23.12
N ILE A 179 -17.19 92.11 22.49
CA ILE A 179 -17.00 91.10 21.41
C ILE A 179 -15.94 90.01 21.67
N ASP A 180 -14.83 90.25 22.39
CA ASP A 180 -13.80 89.18 22.51
C ASP A 180 -12.87 89.22 23.74
N GLY A 181 -13.34 89.67 24.92
CA GLY A 181 -12.56 89.61 26.18
C GLY A 181 -12.18 88.19 26.61
N HIS A 182 -12.78 87.19 25.98
CA HIS A 182 -12.42 85.78 26.14
C HIS A 182 -11.26 85.33 25.27
N GLY A 183 -10.81 86.11 24.28
CA GLY A 183 -9.70 85.75 23.39
C GLY A 183 -8.40 85.55 24.15
N VAL A 184 -7.96 86.58 24.87
CA VAL A 184 -6.71 86.57 25.66
C VAL A 184 -6.75 85.46 26.73
N GLU A 185 -7.87 85.31 27.42
CA GLU A 185 -8.02 84.28 28.45
C GLU A 185 -8.12 82.85 27.87
N ARG A 186 -8.62 82.69 26.64
CA ARG A 186 -8.58 81.41 25.92
C ARG A 186 -7.14 81.05 25.54
N LEU A 187 -6.35 82.02 25.06
CA LEU A 187 -4.94 81.81 24.75
C LEU A 187 -4.13 81.44 26.00
N ARG A 188 -4.36 82.13 27.12
CA ARG A 188 -3.73 81.82 28.41
C ARG A 188 -4.09 80.43 28.93
N ARG A 189 -5.37 80.04 28.84
CA ARG A 189 -5.81 78.68 29.19
C ARG A 189 -5.24 77.60 28.28
N LEU A 190 -5.09 77.88 26.98
CA LEU A 190 -4.46 76.94 26.04
C LEU A 190 -2.96 76.76 26.34
N ALA A 191 -2.24 77.85 26.62
CA ALA A 191 -0.84 77.80 27.02
C ALA A 191 -0.64 76.97 28.30
N LEU A 192 -1.48 77.19 29.33
CA LEU A 192 -1.46 76.38 30.56
C LEU A 192 -1.75 74.90 30.31
N LYS A 193 -2.70 74.57 29.42
CA LYS A 193 -2.99 73.17 29.07
C LYS A 193 -1.78 72.49 28.42
N PHE A 194 -1.05 73.18 27.54
CA PHE A 194 0.17 72.63 26.94
C PHE A 194 1.30 72.45 27.96
N GLN A 195 1.40 73.34 28.95
CA GLN A 195 2.39 73.23 30.03
C GLN A 195 2.06 72.10 31.02
N ILE A 196 0.78 71.89 31.35
CA ILE A 196 0.36 70.78 32.23
C ILE A 196 0.58 69.43 31.52
N ALA A 197 0.23 69.31 30.24
CA ALA A 197 0.46 68.11 29.44
C ALA A 197 1.95 67.71 29.34
N GLN A 198 2.87 68.67 29.53
CA GLN A 198 4.31 68.40 29.63
C GLN A 198 4.69 67.79 30.99
N SER A 199 4.04 68.22 32.07
CA SER A 199 4.33 67.75 33.43
C SER A 199 3.88 66.30 33.70
N GLU A 200 2.88 65.82 32.96
CA GLU A 200 2.31 64.48 33.11
C GLU A 200 3.02 63.40 32.26
N ARG A 201 4.04 63.75 31.46
CA ARG A 201 4.80 62.76 30.67
C ARG A 201 5.76 61.99 31.60
N PRO A 202 5.57 60.67 31.84
CA PRO A 202 6.56 59.88 32.56
C PRO A 202 7.83 59.76 31.71
N ARG A 203 8.99 59.92 32.35
CA ARG A 203 10.32 59.78 31.75
C ARG A 203 10.61 58.35 31.32
#